data_AF-A0A1S3DE06-F1
#
_entry.id   AF-A0A1S3DE06-F1
#
_cell.length_a   1.000
_cell.length_b   1.000
_cell.length_c   1.000
_cell.angle_alpha   90.00
_cell.angle_beta   90.00
_cell.angle_gamma   90.00
#
_symmetry.space_group_name_H-M   'P 1'
#
loop_
_entity.id
_entity.type
_entity.pdbx_description
1 polymer ?
#
loop_
_entity_poly.entity_id
_entity_poly.type
_entity_poly.pdbx_seq_one_letter_code
_entity_poly.pdbx_strand_id
1 'polypeptide(L)'
;MASRLTLKEAQALAIKVLSKILDMTKLTPDKVELATLTRENGKTYTRILSAKQVEQLIADHEKAEALEKEKEKQAKAASTSSS
;
A
#
# COMPACT_ATOMS: atom_id res chain seq x y z
N MET A 1 16.12 9.99 -16.99
CA MET A 1 15.70 10.01 -15.57
C MET A 1 14.71 8.88 -15.35
N ALA A 2 15.15 7.75 -14.77
CA ALA A 2 14.26 6.64 -14.45
C ALA A 2 13.85 6.74 -12.97
N SER A 3 12.56 6.94 -12.75
CA SER A 3 11.87 7.10 -11.48
C SER A 3 12.10 5.92 -10.53
N ARG A 4 12.58 6.25 -9.32
CA ARG A 4 13.05 5.35 -8.26
C ARG A 4 11.88 4.72 -7.46
N LEU A 5 10.94 4.07 -8.14
CA LEU A 5 9.84 3.33 -7.51
C LEU A 5 9.79 1.92 -8.09
N THR A 6 9.93 0.94 -7.23
CA THR A 6 9.71 -0.46 -7.59
C THR A 6 8.22 -0.74 -7.77
N LEU A 7 7.87 -1.79 -8.53
CA LEU A 7 6.48 -2.19 -8.72
C LEU A 7 5.77 -2.47 -7.38
N LYS A 8 6.49 -3.05 -6.41
CA LYS A 8 5.95 -3.37 -5.08
C LYS A 8 5.66 -2.09 -4.28
N GLU A 9 6.56 -1.12 -4.30
CA GLU A 9 6.34 0.18 -3.65
C GLU A 9 5.17 0.94 -4.30
N ALA A 10 5.05 0.87 -5.64
CA ALA A 10 3.93 1.47 -6.35
C ALA A 10 2.59 0.83 -5.97
N GLN A 11 2.53 -0.49 -5.84
CA GLN A 11 1.33 -1.20 -5.39
C GLN A 11 0.93 -0.81 -3.95
N ALA A 12 1.89 -0.76 -3.04
CA ALA A 12 1.64 -0.35 -1.66
C ALA A 12 1.16 1.11 -1.58
N LEU A 13 1.77 2.00 -2.37
CA LEU A 13 1.35 3.40 -2.46
C LEU A 13 -0.05 3.54 -3.03
N ALA A 14 -0.41 2.76 -4.06
CA ALA A 14 -1.74 2.77 -4.64
C ALA A 14 -2.80 2.39 -3.60
N ILE A 15 -2.58 1.32 -2.83
CA ILE A 15 -3.49 0.93 -1.74
C ILE A 15 -3.62 2.03 -0.68
N LYS A 16 -2.51 2.64 -0.28
CA LYS A 16 -2.50 3.77 0.69
C LYS A 16 -3.27 4.98 0.19
N VAL A 17 -3.22 5.28 -1.10
CA VAL A 17 -3.99 6.39 -1.69
C VAL A 17 -5.47 6.01 -1.74
N LEU A 18 -5.79 4.80 -2.23
CA LEU A 18 -7.16 4.30 -2.30
C LEU A 18 -7.84 4.26 -0.93
N SER A 19 -7.15 3.84 0.13
CA SER A 19 -7.69 3.81 1.50
C SER A 19 -7.99 5.18 2.09
N LYS A 20 -7.36 6.25 1.57
CA LYS A 20 -7.59 7.63 2.03
C LYS A 20 -8.62 8.40 1.21
N ILE A 21 -8.84 8.01 -0.04
CA ILE A 21 -9.77 8.73 -0.94
C ILE A 21 -11.16 8.07 -1.01
N LEU A 22 -11.25 6.77 -0.76
CA LEU A 22 -12.52 6.07 -0.76
C LEU A 22 -13.13 6.22 0.64
N ASP A 23 -14.33 6.82 0.72
CA ASP A 23 -15.13 6.96 1.94
C ASP A 23 -15.72 5.61 2.42
N MET A 24 -14.88 4.59 2.50
CA MET A 24 -15.20 3.26 2.96
C MET A 24 -14.49 3.02 4.29
N THR A 25 -15.19 2.41 5.25
CA THR A 25 -14.61 2.08 6.55
C THR A 25 -13.49 1.04 6.46
N LYS A 26 -13.51 0.18 5.43
CA LYS A 26 -12.47 -0.80 5.10
C LYS A 26 -12.38 -0.98 3.59
N LEU A 27 -11.15 -1.09 3.07
CA LEU A 27 -10.90 -1.48 1.70
C LEU A 27 -11.06 -3.00 1.59
N THR A 28 -11.85 -3.47 0.63
CA THR A 28 -12.06 -4.91 0.40
C THR A 28 -11.79 -5.25 -1.06
N PRO A 29 -11.33 -6.49 -1.37
CA PRO A 29 -10.90 -6.86 -2.72
C PRO A 29 -12.03 -6.87 -3.76
N ASP A 30 -13.30 -6.83 -3.35
CA ASP A 30 -14.47 -6.67 -4.23
C ASP A 30 -14.74 -5.21 -4.64
N LYS A 31 -14.13 -4.23 -3.96
CA LYS A 31 -14.32 -2.79 -4.20
C LYS A 31 -13.26 -2.18 -5.09
N VAL A 32 -12.15 -2.88 -5.31
CA VAL A 32 -11.01 -2.39 -6.07
C VAL A 32 -10.50 -3.45 -7.03
N GLU A 33 -10.17 -3.03 -8.24
CA GLU A 33 -9.46 -3.86 -9.21
C GLU A 33 -8.09 -3.24 -9.48
N LEU A 34 -7.05 -4.08 -9.43
CA LEU A 34 -5.66 -3.66 -9.67
C LEU A 34 -5.11 -4.44 -10.86
N ALA A 35 -4.55 -3.71 -11.82
CA ALA A 35 -3.83 -4.28 -12.94
C ALA A 35 -2.42 -3.68 -13.03
N THR A 36 -1.49 -4.49 -13.52
CA THR A 36 -0.11 -4.07 -13.79
C THR A 36 0.18 -4.20 -15.27
N LEU A 37 0.97 -3.26 -15.77
CA LEU A 37 1.52 -3.29 -17.11
C LEU A 37 3.04 -3.22 -16.97
N THR A 38 3.72 -4.31 -17.31
CA THR A 38 5.18 -4.40 -17.28
C THR A 38 5.72 -4.66 -18.68
N ARG A 39 6.98 -4.27 -18.91
CA ARG A 39 7.70 -4.60 -20.13
C ARG A 39 8.90 -5.47 -19.78
N GLU A 40 8.89 -6.69 -20.26
CA GLU A 40 9.94 -7.69 -20.00
C GLU A 40 10.43 -8.24 -21.34
N ASN A 41 11.74 -8.23 -21.57
CA ASN A 41 12.37 -8.73 -22.82
C ASN A 41 11.74 -8.17 -24.11
N GLY A 42 11.40 -6.89 -24.10
CA GLY A 42 10.79 -6.20 -25.24
C GLY A 42 9.30 -6.48 -25.45
N LYS A 43 8.69 -7.38 -24.67
CA LYS A 43 7.26 -7.72 -24.71
C LYS A 43 6.49 -7.05 -23.58
N THR A 44 5.26 -6.66 -23.86
CA THR A 44 4.36 -6.04 -22.87
C THR A 44 3.51 -7.12 -22.21
N TYR A 45 3.51 -7.14 -20.89
CA TYR A 45 2.70 -8.05 -20.08
C TYR A 45 1.68 -7.23 -19.30
N THR A 46 0.40 -7.53 -19.53
CA THR A 46 -0.70 -6.97 -18.75
C THR A 46 -1.23 -8.06 -17.84
N ARG A 47 -1.32 -7.78 -16.53
CA ARG A 47 -1.81 -8.72 -15.54
C ARG A 47 -2.77 -8.04 -14.59
N ILE A 48 -3.99 -8.56 -14.54
CA ILE A 48 -4.96 -8.26 -13.49
C ILE A 48 -4.56 -9.07 -12.25
N LEU A 49 -4.48 -8.42 -11.09
CA LEU A 49 -4.19 -9.07 -9.83
C LEU A 49 -5.40 -9.86 -9.38
N SER A 50 -5.19 -11.08 -8.86
CA SER A 50 -6.30 -11.85 -8.30
C SER A 50 -6.77 -11.26 -6.97
N ALA A 51 -8.02 -11.56 -6.58
CA ALA A 51 -8.58 -11.11 -5.31
C ALA A 51 -7.68 -11.43 -4.11
N LYS A 52 -7.03 -12.61 -4.09
CA LYS A 52 -6.06 -13.00 -3.05
C LYS A 52 -4.83 -12.08 -3.01
N GLN A 53 -4.34 -11.64 -4.16
CA GLN A 53 -3.20 -10.72 -4.21
C GLN A 53 -3.59 -9.33 -3.73
N VAL A 54 -4.79 -8.86 -4.09
CA VAL A 54 -5.33 -7.59 -3.61
C VAL A 54 -5.57 -7.63 -2.10
N GLU A 55 -6.16 -8.73 -1.60
CA GLU A 55 -6.36 -8.96 -0.16
C GLU A 55 -5.05 -8.93 0.62
N GLN A 56 -4.00 -9.56 0.10
CA GLN A 56 -2.67 -9.52 0.72
C GLN A 56 -2.11 -8.09 0.77
N LEU A 57 -2.24 -7.32 -0.31
CA LEU A 57 -1.77 -5.92 -0.36
C LEU A 57 -2.52 -5.02 0.63
N ILE A 58 -3.83 -5.25 0.82
CA ILE A 58 -4.65 -4.56 1.81
C ILE A 58 -4.17 -4.92 3.23
N ALA A 59 -4.00 -6.21 3.51
CA ALA A 59 -3.53 -6.68 4.81
C ALA A 59 -2.12 -6.16 5.16
N ASP A 60 -1.23 -6.09 4.17
CA ASP A 60 0.12 -5.52 4.34
C ASP A 60 0.05 -4.02 4.64
N HIS A 61 -0.87 -3.29 4.00
CA HIS A 61 -1.10 -1.87 4.29
C HIS A 61 -1.64 -1.64 5.70
N GLU A 62 -2.64 -2.42 6.15
CA GLU A 62 -3.20 -2.32 7.51
C GLU A 62 -2.14 -2.59 8.58
N LYS A 63 -1.29 -3.61 8.37
CA LYS A 63 -0.15 -3.90 9.27
C LYS A 63 0.85 -2.75 9.29
N ALA A 64 1.20 -2.19 8.13
CA ALA A 64 2.13 -1.08 8.05
C ALA A 64 1.58 0.17 8.78
N GLU A 65 0.29 0.48 8.59
CA GLU A 65 -0.36 1.59 9.31
C GLU A 65 -0.38 1.38 10.82
N ALA A 66 -0.64 0.16 11.29
CA ALA A 66 -0.63 -0.15 12.73
C ALA A 66 0.77 0.09 13.32
N LEU A 67 1.82 -0.39 12.64
CA LEU A 67 3.21 -0.21 13.06
C LEU A 67 3.64 1.27 13.03
N GLU A 68 3.20 2.05 12.03
CA GLU A 68 3.45 3.49 11.98
C GLU A 68 2.79 4.20 13.17
N LYS A 69 1.52 3.89 13.49
CA LYS A 69 0.79 4.46 14.63
C LYS A 69 1.42 4.11 15.97
N GLU A 70 1.94 2.89 16.13
CA GLU A 70 2.66 2.47 17.35
C GLU A 70 3.98 3.24 17.50
N LYS A 71 4.76 3.37 16.43
CA LYS A 71 6.01 4.15 16.43
C LYS A 71 5.76 5.62 16.74
N GLU A 72 4.73 6.22 16.17
CA GLU A 72 4.34 7.60 16.48
C GLU A 72 3.95 7.79 17.95
N LYS A 73 3.22 6.83 18.54
CA LYS A 73 2.86 6.86 19.97
C LYS A 73 4.11 6.75 20.86
N GLN A 74 5.04 5.86 20.54
CA GLN A 74 6.29 5.71 21.30
C GLN A 74 7.20 6.95 21.16
N ALA A 75 7.28 7.54 19.96
CA ALA A 75 8.05 8.77 19.73
C ALA A 75 7.46 9.97 20.51
N LYS A 76 6.12 10.11 20.54
CA LYS A 76 5.45 11.16 21.33
C LYS A 76 5.58 10.95 22.84
N ALA A 77 5.56 9.70 23.31
CA ALA A 77 5.79 9.40 24.72
C ALA A 77 7.22 9.74 25.16
N ALA A 78 8.22 9.44 24.32
CA ALA A 78 9.62 9.77 24.61
C ALA A 78 9.92 11.28 24.55
N SER A 79 9.21 12.05 23.72
CA SER A 79 9.39 13.51 23.66
C SER A 79 8.74 14.25 24.83
N THR A 80 7.78 13.65 25.54
CA THR A 80 7.01 14.34 26.60
C THR A 80 7.61 14.11 28.01
N SER A 81 8.52 13.14 28.19
CA SER A 81 9.15 12.83 29.48
C SER A 81 10.51 13.52 29.72
N SER A 82 10.87 14.49 28.86
CA SER A 82 12.16 15.24 28.96
C SER A 82 11.96 16.74 29.18
N SER A 83 10.76 17.15 29.60
CA SER A 83 10.40 18.53 29.98
C SER A 83 9.94 18.59 31.43
#